data_AF-A0A953A0E9-F1
#
_entry.id   AF-A0A953A0E9-F1
#
_cell.length_a   1.000
_cell.length_b   1.000
_cell.length_c   1.000
_cell.angle_alpha   90.00
_cell.angle_beta   90.00
_cell.angle_gamma   90.00
#
_symmetry.space_group_name_H-M   'P 1'
#
loop_
_entity.id
_entity.type
_entity.pdbx_description
1 polymer ?
#
loop_
_entity_poly.entity_id
_entity_poly.type
_entity_poly.pdbx_seq_one_letter_code
_entity_poly.pdbx_strand_id
1 'polypeptide(L)'
;MSGLLAYGRMAEAHWREHLPRMVRDLEAQGRLQQALIEAQEQATAEMDRLIRDLSRQGLNPQQAHDRAWELVREKYLLLPPEQT
;
A
#
# COMPACT_ATOMS: atom_id res chain seq x y z
N MET A 1 -4.66 15.91 10.63
CA MET A 1 -5.39 15.54 9.41
C MET A 1 -4.47 14.66 8.58
N SER A 2 -4.61 13.34 8.70
CA SER A 2 -3.82 12.41 7.89
C SER A 2 -4.45 12.35 6.49
N GLY A 3 -3.90 13.13 5.55
CA GLY A 3 -4.29 13.06 4.15
C GLY A 3 -3.72 11.82 3.46
N LEU A 4 -4.25 11.48 2.29
CA LEU A 4 -3.65 10.46 1.43
C LEU A 4 -2.32 10.98 0.90
N LEU A 5 -1.24 10.24 1.19
CA LEU A 5 0.08 10.45 0.65
C LEU A 5 0.19 9.83 -0.76
N ALA A 6 1.40 9.77 -1.31
CA ALA A 6 1.65 9.17 -2.62
C ALA A 6 1.15 7.72 -2.69
N TYR A 7 1.44 6.91 -1.68
CA TYR A 7 1.01 5.51 -1.63
C TYR A 7 -0.50 5.35 -1.48
N GLY A 8 -1.15 6.19 -0.67
CA GLY A 8 -2.61 6.19 -0.54
C GLY A 8 -3.32 6.52 -1.85
N ARG A 9 -2.83 7.51 -2.62
CA ARG A 9 -3.38 7.85 -3.95
C ARG A 9 -3.14 6.75 -4.98
N MET A 10 -1.99 6.09 -4.92
CA MET A 10 -1.68 4.97 -5.81
C MET A 10 -2.59 3.76 -5.53
N ALA A 11 -2.78 3.42 -4.25
CA ALA A 11 -3.73 2.38 -3.84
C ALA A 11 -5.15 2.73 -4.28
N GLU A 12 -5.58 3.99 -4.12
CA GLU A 12 -6.91 4.42 -4.56
C GLU A 12 -7.13 4.19 -6.06
N ALA A 13 -6.18 4.63 -6.89
CA ALA A 13 -6.27 4.43 -8.35
C ALA A 13 -6.37 2.94 -8.70
N HIS A 14 -5.49 2.12 -8.12
CA HIS A 14 -5.49 0.67 -8.33
C HIS A 14 -6.79 0.01 -7.88
N TRP A 15 -7.28 0.36 -6.69
CA TRP A 15 -8.50 -0.25 -6.14
C TRP A 15 -9.72 0.13 -6.96
N ARG A 16 -9.81 1.37 -7.45
CA ARG A 16 -10.90 1.80 -8.33
C ARG A 16 -10.89 1.06 -9.67
N GLU A 17 -9.71 0.72 -10.19
CA GLU A 17 -9.55 0.03 -11.47
C GLU A 17 -9.76 -1.48 -11.36
N HIS A 18 -9.22 -2.12 -10.33
CA HIS A 18 -9.14 -3.58 -10.22
C HIS A 18 -10.05 -4.19 -9.15
N LEU A 19 -10.57 -3.38 -8.22
CA LEU A 19 -11.39 -3.81 -7.08
C LEU A 19 -12.67 -2.95 -6.96
N PRO A 20 -13.46 -2.79 -8.05
CA PRO A 20 -14.56 -1.84 -8.07
C PRO A 20 -15.69 -2.20 -7.09
N ARG A 21 -15.91 -3.48 -6.78
CA ARG A 21 -16.94 -3.88 -5.80
C ARG A 21 -16.48 -3.54 -4.39
N MET A 22 -15.23 -3.87 -4.04
CA MET A 22 -14.63 -3.52 -2.76
C MET A 22 -14.65 -2.01 -2.52
N VAL A 23 -14.25 -1.21 -3.52
CA VAL A 23 -14.28 0.26 -3.42
C VAL A 23 -15.71 0.74 -3.19
N ARG A 24 -16.68 0.27 -3.98
CA ARG A 24 -18.09 0.64 -3.82
C ARG A 24 -18.61 0.30 -2.42
N ASP A 25 -18.27 -0.86 -1.90
CA ASP A 25 -18.74 -1.32 -0.59
C ASP A 25 -18.09 -0.48 0.53
N LEU A 26 -16.81 -0.12 0.39
CA LEU A 26 -16.11 0.79 1.31
C LEU A 26 -16.66 2.22 1.24
N GLU A 27 -17.02 2.72 0.04
CA GLU A 27 -17.65 4.03 -0.15
C GLU A 27 -19.06 4.06 0.45
N ALA A 28 -19.85 3.01 0.25
CA ALA A 28 -21.19 2.88 0.85
C ALA A 28 -21.15 2.90 2.38
N GLN A 29 -20.05 2.40 2.97
CA GLN A 29 -19.79 2.45 4.41
C GLN A 29 -19.13 3.76 4.87
N GLY A 30 -18.72 4.65 3.95
CA GLY A 30 -17.94 5.85 4.27
C GLY A 30 -16.53 5.57 4.79
N ARG A 31 -16.00 4.36 4.54
CA ARG A 31 -14.72 3.86 5.08
C ARG A 31 -13.58 3.83 4.08
N LEU A 32 -13.83 4.16 2.80
CA LEU A 32 -12.80 4.12 1.74
C LEU A 32 -11.55 4.91 2.13
N GLN A 33 -11.72 6.16 2.56
CA GLN A 33 -10.58 7.02 2.92
C GLN A 33 -9.79 6.44 4.10
N GLN A 34 -10.48 5.91 5.11
CA GLN A 34 -9.82 5.27 6.25
C GLN A 34 -9.07 4.01 5.82
N ALA A 35 -9.66 3.16 4.98
CA ALA A 35 -9.01 1.95 4.48
C ALA A 35 -7.75 2.25 3.67
N LEU A 36 -7.78 3.31 2.85
CA LEU A 36 -6.61 3.78 2.10
C LEU A 36 -5.52 4.36 3.01
N ILE A 37 -5.90 5.08 4.08
CA ILE A 37 -4.97 5.56 5.11
C ILE A 37 -4.31 4.39 5.85
N GLU A 38 -5.11 3.40 6.26
CA GLU A 38 -4.59 2.20 6.91
C GLU A 38 -3.64 1.44 5.97
N ALA A 39 -4.00 1.27 4.70
CA ALA A 39 -3.15 0.62 3.71
C ALA A 39 -1.80 1.32 3.52
N GLN A 40 -1.78 2.66 3.38
CA GLN A 40 -0.52 3.39 3.26
C GLN A 40 0.32 3.34 4.55
N GLU A 41 -0.31 3.37 5.72
CA GLU A 41 0.39 3.35 7.01
C GLU A 41 1.04 1.98 7.23
N GLN A 42 0.31 0.90 6.96
CA GLN A 42 0.83 -0.47 7.04
C GLN A 42 1.96 -0.68 6.02
N ALA A 43 1.77 -0.23 4.78
CA ALA A 43 2.81 -0.32 3.76
C ALA A 43 4.07 0.44 4.16
N THR A 44 3.93 1.67 4.67
CA THR A 44 5.08 2.50 5.09
C THR A 44 5.79 1.88 6.30
N ALA A 45 5.04 1.43 7.30
CA ALA A 45 5.61 0.83 8.50
C ALA A 45 6.35 -0.49 8.21
N GLU A 46 5.80 -1.35 7.34
CA GLU A 46 6.45 -2.58 6.92
C GLU A 46 7.66 -2.32 6.02
N MET A 47 7.54 -1.35 5.09
CA MET A 47 8.65 -0.95 4.22
C MET A 47 9.83 -0.41 5.04
N ASP A 48 9.58 0.44 6.03
CA ASP A 48 10.62 0.96 6.92
C ASP A 48 11.32 -0.17 7.72
N ARG A 49 10.58 -1.20 8.15
CA ARG A 49 11.18 -2.38 8.78
C ARG A 49 12.06 -3.14 7.80
N LEU A 50 11.55 -3.43 6.61
CA LEU A 50 12.29 -4.16 5.56
C LEU A 50 13.55 -3.41 5.13
N ILE A 51 13.48 -2.09 4.94
CA ILE A 51 14.64 -1.26 4.60
C ILE A 51 15.72 -1.37 5.67
N ARG A 52 15.34 -1.30 6.96
CA ARG A 52 16.29 -1.45 8.07
C ARG A 52 16.94 -2.83 8.08
N ASP A 53 16.18 -3.88 7.82
CA ASP A 53 16.70 -5.25 7.80
C ASP A 53 17.60 -5.52 6.58
N LEU A 54 17.21 -5.04 5.40
CA LEU A 54 18.01 -5.12 4.16
C LEU A 54 19.29 -4.28 4.26
N SER A 55 19.24 -3.12 4.90
CA SER A 55 20.43 -2.30 5.15
C SER A 55 21.43 -3.04 6.04
N ARG A 56 20.97 -3.80 7.05
CA ARG A 56 21.83 -4.66 7.88
C ARG A 56 22.45 -5.82 7.08
N GLN A 57 21.83 -6.23 5.99
CA GLN A 57 22.36 -7.23 5.06
C GLN A 57 23.39 -6.64 4.07
N GLY A 58 23.68 -5.33 4.17
CA GLY A 58 24.66 -4.66 3.33
C GLY A 58 24.12 -4.12 2.00
N LEU A 59 22.79 -4.15 1.79
CA LEU A 59 22.19 -3.47 0.63
C LEU A 59 22.32 -1.96 0.80
N ASN A 60 22.53 -1.26 -0.33
CA ASN A 60 22.48 0.19 -0.31
C ASN A 60 21.02 0.68 -0.11
N PRO A 61 20.80 1.93 0.34
CA PRO A 61 19.47 2.43 0.66
C PRO A 61 18.47 2.33 -0.50
N GLN A 62 18.92 2.50 -1.74
CA GLN A 62 18.05 2.43 -2.92
C GLN A 62 17.61 0.99 -3.20
N GLN A 63 18.55 0.04 -3.20
CA GLN A 63 18.25 -1.39 -3.37
C GLN A 63 17.34 -1.90 -2.24
N ALA A 64 17.60 -1.47 -1.00
CA ALA A 64 16.77 -1.82 0.15
C ALA A 64 15.35 -1.29 0.00
N HIS A 65 15.19 -0.04 -0.47
CA HIS A 65 13.90 0.56 -0.75
C HIS A 65 13.16 -0.18 -1.87
N ASP A 66 13.80 -0.40 -3.02
CA ASP A 66 13.18 -1.05 -4.18
C ASP A 66 12.73 -2.48 -3.83
N ARG A 67 13.55 -3.22 -3.09
CA ARG A 67 13.23 -4.57 -2.64
C ARG A 67 12.11 -4.58 -1.60
N ALA A 68 12.12 -3.64 -0.66
CA ALA A 68 11.04 -3.50 0.31
C ALA A 68 9.72 -3.12 -0.39
N TRP A 69 9.78 -2.24 -1.39
CA TRP A 69 8.64 -1.82 -2.20
C TRP A 69 7.95 -2.99 -2.90
N GLU A 70 8.73 -3.86 -3.57
CA GLU A 70 8.20 -5.07 -4.22
C GLU A 70 7.38 -5.93 -3.26
N LEU A 71 7.82 -6.06 -2.00
CA LEU A 71 7.17 -6.89 -1.00
C LEU A 71 5.90 -6.26 -0.42
N VAL A 72 5.90 -4.95 -0.17
CA VAL A 72 4.74 -4.28 0.46
C VAL A 72 3.67 -3.89 -0.54
N ARG A 73 4.03 -3.59 -1.79
CA ARG A 73 3.08 -3.05 -2.76
C ARG A 73 1.95 -4.03 -3.03
N GLU A 74 2.22 -5.31 -3.24
CA GLU A 74 1.20 -6.32 -3.57
C GLU A 74 0.38 -6.75 -2.35
N LYS A 75 0.91 -6.53 -1.15
CA LYS A 75 0.28 -6.91 0.11
C LYS A 75 -0.76 -5.89 0.59
N TYR A 76 -0.51 -4.60 0.35
CA TYR A 76 -1.34 -3.53 0.91
C TYR A 76 -1.91 -2.56 -0.13
N LEU A 77 -1.20 -2.29 -1.23
CA LEU A 77 -1.54 -1.19 -2.14
C LEU A 77 -2.13 -1.69 -3.47
N LEU A 78 -1.44 -2.65 -4.10
CA LEU A 78 -1.76 -3.29 -5.38
C LEU A 78 -2.37 -4.66 -5.13
N LEU A 79 -3.47 -4.70 -4.37
CA LEU A 79 -4.16 -5.94 -4.05
C LEU A 79 -4.57 -6.67 -5.35
N PRO A 80 -4.55 -8.01 -5.36
CA PRO A 80 -4.93 -8.79 -6.54
C PRO A 80 -6.36 -8.44 -6.98
N PRO A 81 -6.64 -8.42 -8.29
CA PRO A 81 -7.96 -8.09 -8.81
C PRO A 81 -9.03 -9.05 -8.26
N GLU A 82 -10.26 -8.56 -8.16
CA GLU A 82 -11.38 -9.37 -7.67
C GLU A 82 -11.54 -10.63 -8.54
N GLN A 83 -11.42 -11.81 -7.92
CA GLN A 83 -11.80 -13.06 -8.58
C GLN A 83 -13.31 -13.04 -8.75
N THR A 84 -13.74 -13.10 -10.01
CA THR A 84 -15.13 -12.86 -10.43
C THR A 84 -16.08 -13.93 -9.90
#